data_AF-A0A1Q7EZU1-F1
#
_entry.id   AF-A0A1Q7EZU1-F1
#
_cell.length_a   1.000
_cell.length_b   1.000
_cell.length_c   1.000
_cell.angle_alpha   90.00
_cell.angle_beta   90.00
_cell.angle_gamma   90.00
#
_symmetry.space_group_name_H-M   'P 1'
#
loop_
_entity.id
_entity.type
_entity.pdbx_description
1 polymer ?
#
loop_
_entity_poly.entity_id
_entity_poly.type
_entity_poly.pdbx_seq_one_letter_code
_entity_poly.pdbx_strand_id
1 'polypeptide(L)'
;MEIAEKLGYGDEKLQLVANRNDSSGGIKASDVEASLGRKIPHTIVSDGRTLVLAVNRGVPFVISHRESQVAKDIFTLAQRLTAGAPEAAATGAKAPARPSGMRLFAR
;
A
#
# COMPACT_ATOMS: atom_id res chain seq x y z
N MET A 1 9.52 5.83 -6.20
CA MET A 1 10.61 5.65 -5.21
C MET A 1 11.97 5.86 -5.85
N GLU A 2 12.08 6.80 -6.80
CA GLU A 2 13.26 6.96 -7.66
C GLU A 2 14.55 7.20 -6.86
N ILE A 3 14.49 7.98 -5.79
CA ILE A 3 15.66 8.23 -4.93
C ILE A 3 16.07 6.94 -4.20
N ALA A 4 15.12 6.17 -3.69
CA ALA A 4 15.44 4.92 -2.97
C ALA A 4 16.04 3.88 -3.93
N GLU A 5 15.53 3.81 -5.16
CA GLU A 5 16.08 2.96 -6.24
C GLU A 5 17.51 3.42 -6.61
N LYS A 6 17.75 4.73 -6.75
CA LYS A 6 19.08 5.31 -6.98
C LYS A 6 20.07 5.03 -5.83
N LEU A 7 19.57 4.92 -4.60
CA LEU A 7 20.36 4.54 -3.42
C LEU A 7 20.56 3.02 -3.29
N GLY A 8 20.06 2.22 -4.25
CA GLY A 8 20.23 0.77 -4.27
C GLY A 8 19.33 0.01 -3.29
N TYR A 9 18.23 0.62 -2.84
CA TYR A 9 17.20 -0.09 -2.09
C TYR A 9 16.25 -0.78 -3.06
N GLY A 10 16.33 -2.11 -3.11
CA GLY A 10 15.38 -2.93 -3.85
C GLY A 10 14.01 -2.99 -3.16
N ASP A 11 13.02 -3.50 -3.89
CA ASP A 11 11.63 -3.58 -3.44
C ASP A 11 11.48 -4.48 -2.19
N GLU A 12 12.43 -5.38 -1.93
CA GLU A 12 12.48 -6.22 -0.73
C GLU A 12 12.76 -5.42 0.55
N LYS A 13 13.32 -4.21 0.43
CA LYS A 13 13.65 -3.34 1.57
C LYS A 13 12.63 -2.24 1.79
N LEU A 14 11.69 -2.06 0.87
CA LEU A 14 10.76 -0.93 0.87
C LEU A 14 9.32 -1.41 0.94
N GLN A 15 8.58 -0.90 1.92
CA GLN A 15 7.15 -1.16 2.08
C GLN A 15 6.42 0.17 2.20
N LEU A 16 5.39 0.36 1.37
CA LEU A 16 4.58 1.56 1.40
C LEU A 16 3.43 1.38 2.40
N VAL A 17 3.29 2.35 3.32
CA VAL A 17 2.21 2.39 4.31
C VAL A 17 1.53 3.74 4.23
N ALA A 18 0.23 3.76 3.93
CA ALA A 18 -0.57 4.98 4.00
C ALA A 18 -1.10 5.16 5.42
N ASN A 19 -0.45 6.06 6.15
CA ASN A 19 -0.95 6.50 7.44
C ASN A 19 -2.16 7.44 7.26
N ARG A 20 -3.13 7.35 8.15
CA ARG A 20 -4.35 8.18 8.16
C ARG A 20 -5.17 8.07 6.87
N ASN A 21 -5.38 6.85 6.40
CA ASN A 21 -6.02 6.58 5.10
C ASN A 21 -7.51 6.99 5.04
N ASP A 22 -8.15 7.17 6.19
CA ASP A 22 -9.52 7.69 6.35
C ASP A 22 -9.56 9.23 6.44
N SER A 23 -8.46 9.92 6.14
CA SER A 23 -8.39 11.37 6.12
C SER A 23 -9.44 11.96 5.17
N SER A 24 -10.25 12.89 5.70
CA SER A 24 -11.29 13.61 4.96
C SER A 24 -10.76 14.62 3.94
N GLY A 25 -9.44 14.70 3.73
CA GLY A 25 -8.78 15.69 2.86
C GLY A 25 -9.02 15.55 1.36
N GLY A 26 -9.99 14.73 0.92
CA GLY A 26 -10.43 14.64 -0.48
C GLY A 26 -9.51 13.86 -1.42
N ILE A 27 -8.34 13.42 -0.96
CA ILE A 27 -7.41 12.60 -1.75
C ILE A 27 -7.75 11.13 -1.56
N LYS A 28 -8.08 10.43 -2.64
CA LYS A 28 -8.34 8.99 -2.56
C LYS A 28 -7.03 8.22 -2.64
N ALA A 29 -6.99 7.05 -1.97
CA ALA A 29 -5.85 6.14 -2.07
C ALA A 29 -5.51 5.79 -3.52
N SER A 30 -6.52 5.65 -4.39
CA SER A 30 -6.34 5.39 -5.83
C SER A 30 -5.54 6.47 -6.54
N ASP A 31 -5.71 7.73 -6.15
CA ASP A 31 -5.04 8.86 -6.80
C ASP A 31 -3.56 8.90 -6.41
N VAL A 32 -3.28 8.55 -5.15
CA VAL A 32 -1.91 8.37 -4.63
C VAL A 32 -1.23 7.19 -5.31
N GLU A 33 -1.91 6.04 -5.42
CA GLU A 33 -1.38 4.86 -6.12
C GLU A 33 -1.07 5.14 -7.59
N ALA A 34 -1.96 5.84 -8.30
CA ALA A 34 -1.76 6.23 -9.68
C ALA A 34 -0.55 7.17 -9.84
N SER A 35 -0.41 8.16 -8.93
CA SER A 35 0.73 9.09 -8.95
C SER A 35 2.06 8.41 -8.62
N LEU A 36 2.06 7.43 -7.72
CA LEU A 36 3.26 6.67 -7.34
C LEU A 36 3.59 5.52 -8.30
N GLY A 37 2.64 5.11 -9.15
CA GLY A 37 2.76 3.93 -10.02
C GLY A 37 2.84 2.61 -9.26
N ARG A 38 2.45 2.58 -7.98
CA ARG A 38 2.57 1.42 -7.08
C ARG A 38 1.36 1.34 -6.16
N LYS A 39 1.00 0.12 -5.76
CA LYS A 39 -0.08 -0.10 -4.79
C LYS A 39 0.35 0.25 -3.37
N ILE A 40 -0.61 0.63 -2.55
CA ILE A 40 -0.44 0.83 -1.12
C ILE A 40 -0.86 -0.48 -0.44
N PRO A 41 0.08 -1.37 -0.08
CA PRO A 41 -0.27 -2.65 0.51
C PRO A 41 -0.87 -2.52 1.91
N HIS A 42 -0.57 -1.45 2.64
CA HIS A 42 -1.03 -1.25 4.02
C HIS A 42 -1.57 0.15 4.24
N THR A 43 -2.69 0.21 4.94
CA THR A 43 -3.33 1.44 5.38
C THR A 43 -3.50 1.41 6.89
N ILE A 44 -3.41 2.58 7.52
CA ILE A 44 -3.65 2.76 8.96
C ILE A 44 -4.69 3.88 9.10
N VAL A 45 -5.72 3.66 9.90
CA VAL A 45 -6.74 4.70 10.18
C VAL A 45 -6.25 5.76 11.17
N SER A 46 -6.92 6.91 11.16
CA SER A 46 -6.76 7.96 12.15
C SER A 46 -7.53 7.63 13.43
N ASP A 47 -6.87 7.63 14.58
CA ASP A 47 -7.56 7.64 15.88
C ASP A 47 -6.87 8.62 16.84
N GLY A 48 -7.11 9.92 16.62
CA GLY A 48 -6.43 10.97 17.37
C GLY A 48 -6.64 10.86 18.88
N ARG A 49 -7.84 10.45 19.32
CA ARG A 49 -8.16 10.34 20.76
C ARG A 49 -7.33 9.25 21.41
N THR A 50 -7.31 8.04 20.84
CA THR A 50 -6.56 6.91 21.38
C THR A 50 -5.06 7.17 21.33
N LEU A 51 -4.55 7.71 20.21
CA LEU A 51 -3.12 7.94 20.01
C LEU A 51 -2.59 9.03 20.95
N VAL A 52 -3.28 10.16 21.08
CA VAL A 52 -2.86 11.25 21.99
C VAL A 52 -2.87 10.78 23.44
N LEU A 53 -3.89 10.02 23.84
CA LEU A 53 -3.98 9.49 25.20
C LEU A 53 -2.85 8.50 25.50
N ALA A 54 -2.51 7.61 24.56
CA ALA A 54 -1.40 6.67 24.68
C ALA A 54 -0.05 7.38 24.84
N VAL A 55 0.21 8.40 24.01
CA VAL A 55 1.42 9.23 24.08
C VAL A 55 1.51 9.93 25.44
N ASN A 56 0.44 10.61 25.88
CA ASN A 56 0.44 11.39 27.11
C ASN A 56 0.56 10.53 28.38
N ARG A 57 0.15 9.26 28.32
CA ARG A 57 0.25 8.31 29.45
C ARG A 57 1.52 7.46 29.43
N GLY A 58 2.29 7.49 28.33
CA GLY A 58 3.46 6.65 28.16
C GLY A 58 3.13 5.15 28.01
N VAL A 59 1.89 4.80 27.64
CA VAL A 59 1.47 3.40 27.45
C VAL A 59 1.03 3.21 26.00
N PRO A 60 1.72 2.37 25.20
CA PRO A 60 1.37 2.13 23.80
C PRO A 60 -0.10 1.73 23.60
N PHE A 61 -0.75 2.27 22.57
CA PHE A 61 -2.17 2.00 22.29
C PHE A 61 -2.44 0.54 21.89
N VAL A 62 -1.46 -0.17 21.33
CA VAL A 62 -1.58 -1.61 21.05
C VAL A 62 -1.71 -2.46 22.33
N ILE A 63 -1.26 -1.93 23.47
CA ILE A 63 -1.40 -2.55 24.80
C ILE A 63 -2.68 -2.04 25.47
N SER A 64 -2.87 -0.71 25.55
CA SER A 64 -3.96 -0.10 26.31
C SER A 64 -5.32 -0.11 25.59
N HIS A 65 -5.35 -0.15 24.26
CA HIS A 65 -6.54 -0.02 23.42
C HIS A 65 -6.51 -1.05 22.28
N ARG A 66 -6.24 -2.32 22.62
CA ARG A 66 -6.06 -3.42 21.67
C ARG A 66 -7.22 -3.61 20.68
N GLU A 67 -8.44 -3.28 21.10
CA GLU A 67 -9.65 -3.40 20.28
C GLU A 67 -9.88 -2.26 19.29
N SER A 68 -9.12 -1.16 19.40
CA SER A 68 -9.19 -0.03 18.46
C SER A 68 -8.81 -0.47 17.04
N GLN A 69 -9.41 0.17 16.04
CA GLN A 69 -9.09 -0.12 14.64
C GLN A 69 -7.62 0.14 14.34
N VAL A 70 -7.07 1.26 14.83
CA VAL A 70 -5.65 1.59 14.67
C VAL A 70 -4.73 0.52 15.27
N ALA A 71 -5.08 -0.11 16.39
CA ALA A 71 -4.30 -1.23 16.95
C ALA A 71 -4.37 -2.46 16.03
N LYS A 72 -5.56 -2.78 15.51
CA LYS A 72 -5.77 -3.89 14.55
C LYS A 72 -4.98 -3.69 13.25
N ASP A 73 -4.92 -2.47 12.75
CA ASP A 73 -4.12 -2.11 11.57
C ASP A 73 -2.62 -2.35 11.81
N ILE A 74 -2.11 -1.96 12.98
CA ILE A 74 -0.70 -2.23 13.37
C ILE A 74 -0.42 -3.74 13.47
N PHE A 75 -1.30 -4.53 14.09
CA PHE A 75 -1.12 -5.98 14.14
C PHE A 75 -1.14 -6.61 12.74
N THR A 76 -2.01 -6.14 11.85
CA THR A 76 -2.08 -6.61 10.46
C THR A 76 -0.79 -6.28 9.69
N LEU A 77 -0.26 -5.07 9.87
CA LEU A 77 1.02 -4.66 9.30
C LEU A 77 2.16 -5.55 9.82
N ALA A 78 2.25 -5.73 11.15
CA ALA A 78 3.28 -6.56 11.77
C ALA A 78 3.24 -8.01 11.26
N GLN A 79 2.06 -8.62 11.19
CA GLN A 79 1.90 -9.98 10.66
C GLN A 79 2.46 -10.11 9.24
N ARG A 80 2.13 -9.17 8.35
CA ARG A 80 2.60 -9.20 6.96
C ARG A 80 4.11 -8.97 6.84
N LEU A 81 4.69 -8.13 7.69
CA LEU A 81 6.15 -7.95 7.74
C LEU A 81 6.87 -9.22 8.24
N THR A 82 6.26 -9.95 9.17
CA THR A 82 6.85 -11.19 9.73
C THR A 82 6.59 -12.44 8.91
N ALA A 83 5.53 -12.46 8.08
CA ALA A 83 5.15 -13.62 7.27
C ALA A 83 6.07 -13.84 6.05
N GLY A 84 7.04 -12.95 5.81
CA GLY A 84 7.84 -12.92 4.58
C GLY A 84 7.03 -12.34 3.43
N ALA A 85 7.71 -11.64 2.51
CA ALA A 85 7.04 -11.07 1.34
C ALA A 85 6.45 -12.23 0.49
N PRO A 86 5.16 -12.20 0.13
CA PRO A 86 4.69 -13.02 -0.97
C PRO A 86 5.45 -12.55 -2.21
N GLU A 87 6.17 -13.48 -2.83
CA GLU A 87 6.80 -13.32 -4.13
C GLU A 87 5.80 -12.63 -5.05
N ALA A 88 6.09 -11.40 -5.44
CA ALA A 88 5.24 -10.63 -6.31
C ALA A 88 5.13 -11.41 -7.62
N ALA A 89 4.01 -12.10 -7.79
CA ALA A 89 3.67 -12.79 -9.02
C ALA A 89 3.82 -11.79 -10.16
N ALA A 90 4.85 -12.00 -10.99
CA ALA A 90 5.01 -11.33 -12.26
C ALA A 90 3.74 -11.60 -13.08
N THR A 91 2.80 -10.66 -13.05
CA THR A 91 1.67 -10.67 -13.97
C THR A 91 2.25 -10.40 -15.35
N GLY A 92 2.48 -11.49 -16.08
CA GLY A 92 2.88 -11.47 -17.47
C GLY A 92 2.00 -10.51 -18.25
N ALA A 93 2.64 -9.54 -18.89
CA ALA A 93 2.01 -8.68 -19.87
C ALA A 93 1.41 -9.55 -20.98
N LYS A 94 0.10 -9.82 -20.90
CA LYS A 94 -0.64 -10.34 -22.05
C LYS A 94 -0.76 -9.20 -23.06
N ALA A 95 0.17 -9.16 -24.00
CA ALA A 95 0.13 -8.25 -25.14
C ALA A 95 -1.20 -8.43 -25.89
N PRO A 96 -1.97 -7.35 -26.17
CA PRO A 96 -3.13 -7.48 -27.04
C PRO A 96 -2.66 -7.79 -28.46
N ALA A 97 -3.18 -8.89 -29.00
CA ALA A 97 -2.96 -9.33 -30.36
C ALA A 97 -3.36 -8.21 -31.35
N ARG A 98 -2.42 -7.76 -32.17
CA ARG A 98 -2.69 -6.91 -33.33
C ARG A 98 -3.47 -7.74 -34.35
N PRO A 99 -4.64 -7.31 -34.84
CA PRO A 99 -5.25 -7.96 -36.00
C PRO A 99 -4.39 -7.66 -37.24
N SER A 100 -3.85 -8.72 -37.84
CA SER A 100 -3.13 -8.68 -39.13
C SER A 100 -4.06 -8.19 -40.24
N GLY A 101 -3.55 -7.27 -41.07
CA GLY A 101 -4.32 -6.58 -42.09
C GLY A 101 -4.78 -7.40 -43.31
N MET A 102 -5.90 -6.91 -43.86
CA MET A 102 -6.15 -6.54 -45.28
C MET A 102 -6.10 -7.60 -46.40
N ARG A 103 -7.27 -7.82 -47.06
CA ARG A 103 -7.46 -7.97 -48.53
C ARG A 103 -8.91 -7.54 -48.84
N LEU A 104 -9.25 -6.33 -49.31
CA LEU A 104 -9.10 -5.75 -50.66
C LEU A 104 -9.24 -6.77 -51.81
N PHE A 105 -10.42 -6.72 -52.45
CA PHE A 105 -10.87 -7.20 -53.79
C PHE A 105 -10.77 -8.69 -54.15
N ALA A 106 -11.92 -9.31 -54.50
CA ALA A 106 -12.20 -9.83 -55.86
C ALA A 106 -13.42 -10.78 -55.90
N ARG A 107 -14.33 -10.48 -56.85
CA ARG A 107 -15.41 -11.28 -57.46
C ARG A 107 -16.71 -11.47 -56.69
#